data_AF-A0A946UID8-F1
#
_entry.id   AF-A0A946UID8-F1
#
_cell.length_a   1.000
_cell.length_b   1.000
_cell.length_c   1.000
_cell.angle_alpha   90.00
_cell.angle_beta   90.00
_cell.angle_gamma   90.00
#
_symmetry.space_group_name_H-M   'P 1'
#
loop_
_entity.id
_entity.type
_entity.pdbx_description
1 polymer ?
#
loop_
_entity_poly.entity_id
_entity_poly.type
_entity_poly.pdbx_seq_one_letter_code
_entity_poly.pdbx_strand_id
1 'polypeptide(L)'
;MNNNRGSEPAKSWSLDSLVLIFSVIVIAQLLLYLIPQGAFERVPYPENPDRSMVVPGTYAAAGADEQVSIRPWDFLLAIPKGFGAAQEIIFLIFIVGGVIAILRKTGAIDAALHKAVSRLGGAPWILIGGCLLMFSLGSFTIGMGEEYVPLIPIIVTMSLAMRMDAIVAMGMVWVPYGIGWACAGTNPFGVLIAQNIASLPITSGWEFRLVMMAVFLLVAFHHLYRYAIRVQKNPETSFVAHVDYSHGFELPRDVKLTVGRVMILLVFLLAIIVFVVGVKLWHWYIPELLAIFLFVGLLAAAIARMPAGETSRTFIEGAADMTAAALLVGFARSIEQVLADGQVIDTVINAIAGILTGLGPEASALGMLVVQTVTNFFIPSGSGQAFVTMPIMSPLATLTDVPQQTAVLAFQFGDGFTNMIVPTSALVMGALALGKIPYGAWVRFIGPLLLKLFALAAVFLVLTIYVGDAVGFNP
;
A
#
# COMPACT_ATOMS: atom_id res chain seq x y z
N MET A 1 22.54 13.05 51.63
CA MET A 1 21.35 13.40 50.81
C MET A 1 21.85 13.85 49.44
N ASN A 2 21.85 12.95 48.46
CA ASN A 2 22.25 13.28 47.08
C ASN A 2 21.03 13.08 46.17
N ASN A 3 20.50 14.19 45.68
CA ASN A 3 19.33 14.27 44.80
C ASN A 3 19.73 13.82 43.38
N ASN A 4 19.54 12.54 43.07
CA ASN A 4 19.43 12.10 41.68
C ASN A 4 17.96 12.21 41.27
N ARG A 5 17.55 13.41 40.86
CA ARG A 5 16.36 13.57 40.03
C ARG A 5 16.71 12.98 38.67
N GLY A 6 16.20 11.78 38.39
CA GLY A 6 16.26 11.19 37.05
C GLY A 6 15.69 12.19 36.06
N SER A 7 16.48 12.57 35.08
CA SER A 7 16.00 13.32 33.93
C SER A 7 14.91 12.50 33.26
N GLU A 8 13.67 12.98 33.30
CA GLU A 8 12.61 12.45 32.44
C GLU A 8 13.11 12.45 30.99
N PRO A 9 13.01 11.33 30.26
CA PRO A 9 13.34 11.34 28.84
C PRO A 9 12.46 12.39 28.16
N ALA A 10 13.08 13.28 27.39
CA ALA A 10 12.37 14.32 26.65
C ALA A 10 11.21 13.67 25.89
N LYS A 11 9.97 14.13 26.13
CA LYS A 11 8.76 13.68 25.43
C LYS A 11 9.02 13.76 23.93
N SER A 12 9.36 12.64 23.31
CA SER A 12 9.39 12.55 21.86
C SER A 12 7.95 12.73 21.42
N TRP A 13 7.70 13.76 20.62
CA TRP A 13 6.40 13.97 19.99
C TRP A 13 6.15 12.82 19.00
N SER A 14 5.72 11.66 19.50
CA SER A 14 5.07 10.63 18.70
C SER A 14 3.57 10.89 18.83
N LEU A 15 3.03 11.63 17.86
CA LEU A 15 1.58 11.75 17.72
C LEU A 15 1.00 10.34 17.62
N ASP A 16 0.03 10.03 18.48
CA ASP A 16 -0.71 8.79 18.40
C ASP A 16 -1.36 8.66 17.01
N SER A 17 -1.25 7.48 16.40
CA SER A 17 -1.70 7.26 15.01
C SER A 17 -3.20 7.54 14.84
N LEU A 18 -4.03 7.22 15.84
CA LEU A 18 -5.47 7.45 15.78
C LEU A 18 -5.79 8.94 15.88
N VAL A 19 -5.11 9.66 16.78
CA VAL A 19 -5.23 11.12 16.91
C VAL A 19 -4.84 11.82 15.61
N LEU A 20 -3.76 11.35 14.97
CA LEU A 20 -3.31 11.89 13.70
C LEU A 20 -4.38 11.70 12.60
N ILE A 21 -4.87 10.47 12.40
CA ILE A 21 -5.88 10.18 11.37
C ILE A 21 -7.17 10.95 11.65
N PHE A 22 -7.63 10.99 12.90
CA PHE A 22 -8.80 11.77 13.27
C PHE A 22 -8.63 13.26 12.96
N SER A 23 -7.44 13.81 13.22
CA SER A 23 -7.12 15.20 12.85
C SER A 23 -7.20 15.43 11.34
N VAL A 24 -6.76 14.46 10.53
CA VAL A 24 -6.86 14.52 9.06
C VAL A 24 -8.32 14.47 8.59
N ILE A 25 -9.18 13.67 9.23
CA ILE A 25 -10.63 13.64 8.94
C ILE A 25 -11.25 15.03 9.19
N VAL A 26 -10.91 15.66 10.32
CA VAL A 26 -11.40 17.02 10.64
C VAL A 26 -10.88 18.04 9.64
N ILE A 27 -9.61 17.96 9.24
CA ILE A 27 -9.05 18.84 8.20
C ILE A 27 -9.78 18.62 6.87
N ALA A 28 -10.05 17.38 6.47
CA ALA A 28 -10.81 17.07 5.26
C ALA A 28 -12.21 17.69 5.28
N GLN A 29 -12.90 17.64 6.42
CA GLN A 29 -14.19 18.32 6.62
C GLN A 29 -14.08 19.84 6.46
N LEU A 30 -13.04 20.46 7.00
CA LEU A 30 -12.82 21.90 6.89
C LEU A 30 -12.53 22.33 5.46
N LEU A 31 -11.82 21.49 4.69
CA LEU A 31 -11.54 21.74 3.27
C LEU A 31 -12.83 21.81 2.43
N LEU A 32 -13.90 21.13 2.83
CA LEU A 32 -15.19 21.18 2.12
C LEU A 32 -15.79 22.59 2.09
N TYR A 33 -15.48 23.45 3.06
CA TYR A 33 -15.96 24.85 3.06
C TYR A 33 -15.17 25.76 2.12
N LEU A 34 -14.00 25.32 1.67
CA LEU A 34 -13.09 26.11 0.84
C LEU A 34 -13.17 25.70 -0.63
N ILE A 35 -13.46 24.42 -0.89
CA ILE A 35 -13.45 23.85 -2.23
C ILE A 35 -14.88 23.81 -2.78
N PRO A 36 -15.15 24.39 -3.96
CA PRO A 36 -16.45 24.30 -4.59
C PRO A 36 -16.88 22.86 -4.86
N GLN A 37 -18.17 22.59 -4.72
CA GLN A 37 -18.75 21.30 -5.09
C GLN A 37 -18.91 21.22 -6.60
N GLY A 38 -18.64 20.06 -7.18
CA GLY A 38 -18.78 19.83 -8.60
C GLY A 38 -18.49 18.38 -8.96
N ALA A 39 -18.94 17.98 -10.14
CA ALA A 39 -18.80 16.62 -10.61
C ALA A 39 -18.56 16.58 -12.12
N PHE A 40 -17.86 15.55 -12.57
CA PHE A 40 -17.88 15.12 -13.97
C PHE A 40 -19.08 14.21 -14.22
N GLU A 41 -19.63 14.28 -15.44
CA GLU A 41 -20.51 13.22 -15.91
C GLU A 41 -19.72 11.90 -15.97
N ARG A 42 -20.40 10.79 -15.69
CA ARG A 42 -19.80 9.46 -15.70
C ARG A 42 -20.62 8.53 -16.59
N VAL A 43 -19.92 7.69 -17.36
CA VAL A 43 -20.51 6.65 -18.21
C VAL A 43 -20.00 5.28 -17.80
N PRO A 44 -20.79 4.20 -17.97
CA PRO A 44 -20.30 2.84 -17.77
C PRO A 44 -19.08 2.55 -18.66
N TYR A 45 -18.08 1.89 -18.09
CA TYR A 45 -16.88 1.52 -18.81
C TYR A 45 -17.20 0.37 -19.79
N PRO A 46 -16.85 0.48 -21.10
CA PRO A 46 -17.31 -0.48 -22.11
C PRO A 46 -16.94 -1.95 -21.86
N GLU A 47 -15.76 -2.21 -21.29
CA GLU A 47 -15.28 -3.57 -21.02
C GLU A 47 -15.74 -4.11 -19.64
N ASN A 48 -16.22 -3.23 -18.76
CA ASN A 48 -16.78 -3.59 -17.46
C ASN A 48 -17.87 -2.58 -17.03
N PRO A 49 -19.14 -2.84 -17.38
CA PRO A 49 -20.25 -1.93 -17.12
C PRO A 49 -20.50 -1.61 -15.64
N ASP A 50 -20.00 -2.44 -14.72
CA ASP A 50 -20.11 -2.22 -13.27
C ASP A 50 -19.17 -1.10 -12.77
N ARG A 51 -18.24 -0.65 -13.62
CA ARG A 51 -17.35 0.47 -13.33
C ARG A 51 -17.75 1.68 -14.16
N SER A 52 -17.64 2.86 -13.57
CA SER A 52 -17.91 4.13 -14.24
C SER A 52 -16.62 4.88 -14.52
N MET A 53 -16.60 5.56 -15.67
CA MET A 53 -15.48 6.36 -16.17
C MET A 53 -15.95 7.80 -16.36
N VAL A 54 -15.11 8.77 -16.00
CA VAL A 54 -15.47 10.19 -16.20
C VAL A 54 -15.45 10.58 -17.68
N VAL A 55 -16.36 11.46 -18.06
CA VAL A 55 -16.40 12.04 -19.40
C VAL A 55 -15.54 13.32 -19.41
N PRO A 56 -14.52 13.42 -20.28
CA PRO A 56 -13.65 14.60 -20.30
C PRO A 56 -14.41 15.86 -20.76
N GLY A 57 -14.12 16.99 -20.12
CA GLY A 57 -14.69 18.29 -20.50
C GLY A 57 -16.13 18.56 -20.03
N THR A 58 -16.75 17.65 -19.27
CA THR A 58 -18.13 17.80 -18.76
C THR A 58 -18.19 18.28 -17.30
N TYR A 59 -17.07 18.73 -16.73
CA TYR A 59 -17.06 19.26 -15.36
C TYR A 59 -18.06 20.41 -15.23
N ALA A 60 -18.97 20.27 -14.27
CA ALA A 60 -19.90 21.31 -13.87
C ALA A 60 -19.78 21.54 -12.35
N ALA A 61 -19.77 22.81 -11.96
CA ALA A 61 -19.98 23.16 -10.55
C ALA A 61 -21.42 22.79 -10.18
N ALA A 62 -21.61 22.23 -8.98
CA ALA A 62 -22.92 21.75 -8.54
C ALA A 62 -23.95 22.91 -8.51
N GLY A 63 -25.09 22.68 -9.17
CA GLY A 63 -26.23 23.59 -9.13
C GLY A 63 -26.77 23.79 -7.70
N ALA A 64 -27.60 24.82 -7.48
CA ALA A 64 -28.14 25.10 -6.15
C ALA A 64 -28.99 23.94 -5.58
N ASP A 65 -29.56 23.12 -6.46
CA ASP A 65 -30.35 21.93 -6.20
C ASP A 65 -29.52 20.65 -6.06
N GLU A 66 -28.29 20.64 -6.59
CA GLU A 66 -27.35 19.50 -6.52
C GLU A 66 -26.37 19.62 -5.35
N GLN A 67 -26.17 20.83 -4.82
CA GLN A 67 -25.28 21.09 -3.70
C GLN A 67 -25.70 20.35 -2.44
N VAL A 68 -24.75 19.61 -1.88
CA VAL A 68 -24.89 18.94 -0.60
C VAL A 68 -24.66 19.95 0.52
N SER A 69 -25.55 19.98 1.50
CA SER A 69 -25.39 20.83 2.68
C SER A 69 -24.28 20.28 3.58
N ILE A 70 -23.16 21.02 3.70
CA ILE A 70 -22.02 20.64 4.54
C ILE A 70 -22.21 21.13 5.97
N ARG A 71 -22.55 20.21 6.87
CA ARG A 71 -22.72 20.50 8.30
C ARG A 71 -21.40 20.28 9.05
N PRO A 72 -21.12 21.02 10.13
CA PRO A 72 -19.86 20.90 10.87
C PRO A 72 -19.58 19.50 11.45
N TRP A 73 -20.60 18.65 11.56
CA TRP A 73 -20.54 17.31 12.17
C TRP A 73 -20.72 16.17 11.16
N ASP A 74 -20.76 16.43 9.84
CA ASP A 74 -20.95 15.37 8.85
C ASP A 74 -19.82 14.33 8.86
N PHE A 75 -18.61 14.75 9.22
CA PHE A 75 -17.50 13.84 9.45
C PHE A 75 -17.79 12.74 10.49
N LEU A 76 -18.67 12.99 11.47
CA LEU A 76 -19.08 11.97 12.45
C LEU A 76 -19.90 10.85 11.80
N LEU A 77 -20.69 11.17 10.76
CA LEU A 77 -21.42 10.18 9.97
C LEU A 77 -20.54 9.53 8.91
N ALA A 78 -19.53 10.24 8.41
CA ALA A 78 -18.54 9.67 7.50
C ALA A 78 -17.68 8.58 8.16
N ILE A 79 -17.48 8.64 9.49
CA ILE A 79 -16.74 7.60 10.22
C ILE A 79 -17.37 6.21 10.06
N PRO A 80 -18.61 5.94 10.51
CA PRO A 80 -19.22 4.62 10.37
C PRO A 80 -19.39 4.19 8.91
N LYS A 81 -19.63 5.13 7.98
CA LYS A 81 -19.62 4.83 6.53
C LYS A 81 -18.24 4.37 6.06
N GLY A 82 -17.17 5.04 6.49
CA GLY A 82 -15.79 4.67 6.20
C GLY A 82 -15.43 3.28 6.73
N PHE A 83 -15.91 2.92 7.92
CA PHE A 83 -15.81 1.55 8.44
C PHE A 83 -16.53 0.54 7.54
N GLY A 84 -17.75 0.84 7.09
CA GLY A 84 -18.48 0.01 6.13
C GLY A 84 -17.72 -0.15 4.80
N ALA A 85 -17.16 0.94 4.28
CA ALA A 85 -16.36 0.93 3.05
C ALA A 85 -15.01 0.20 3.21
N ALA A 86 -14.50 0.07 4.44
CA ALA A 86 -13.26 -0.63 4.76
C ALA A 86 -13.46 -2.09 5.22
N GLN A 87 -14.69 -2.60 5.22
CA GLN A 87 -15.04 -3.87 5.87
C GLN A 87 -14.17 -5.05 5.41
N GLU A 88 -13.84 -5.13 4.11
CA GLU A 88 -13.05 -6.24 3.56
C GLU A 88 -11.63 -6.26 4.14
N ILE A 89 -11.00 -5.10 4.25
CA ILE A 89 -9.65 -4.96 4.83
C ILE A 89 -9.69 -5.15 6.35
N ILE A 90 -10.75 -4.68 7.01
CA ILE A 90 -10.96 -4.90 8.45
C ILE A 90 -11.09 -6.41 8.75
N PHE A 91 -11.90 -7.12 7.97
CA PHE A 91 -12.04 -8.58 8.11
C PHE A 91 -10.75 -9.32 7.75
N LEU A 92 -10.00 -8.86 6.76
CA LEU A 92 -8.67 -9.37 6.44
C LEU A 92 -7.74 -9.29 7.64
N ILE A 93 -7.65 -8.13 8.27
CA ILE A 93 -6.82 -7.92 9.46
C ILE A 93 -7.21 -8.88 10.59
N PHE A 94 -8.50 -9.03 10.88
CA PHE A 94 -8.97 -9.93 11.93
C PHE A 94 -8.70 -11.41 11.62
N ILE A 95 -9.03 -11.85 10.40
CA ILE A 95 -8.86 -13.25 9.99
C ILE A 95 -7.38 -13.62 9.96
N VAL A 96 -6.55 -12.76 9.38
CA VAL A 96 -5.10 -12.95 9.33
C VAL A 96 -4.51 -12.98 10.74
N GLY A 97 -4.88 -12.04 11.61
CA GLY A 97 -4.42 -12.03 13.00
C GLY A 97 -4.73 -13.33 13.73
N GLY A 98 -5.98 -13.80 13.63
CA GLY A 98 -6.41 -15.05 14.24
C GLY A 98 -5.72 -16.29 13.66
N VAL A 99 -5.58 -16.38 12.33
CA VAL A 99 -4.89 -17.51 11.67
C VAL A 99 -3.41 -17.51 12.00
N ILE A 100 -2.74 -16.36 11.99
CA ILE A 100 -1.32 -16.25 12.35
C ILE A 100 -1.10 -16.66 13.80
N ALA A 101 -2.01 -16.31 14.73
CA ALA A 101 -1.94 -16.78 16.11
C ALA A 101 -2.03 -18.32 16.20
N ILE A 102 -2.94 -18.95 15.45
CA ILE A 102 -3.01 -20.42 15.35
C ILE A 102 -1.68 -20.98 14.80
N LEU A 103 -1.19 -20.46 13.67
CA LEU A 103 0.03 -20.93 13.02
C LEU A 103 1.25 -20.83 13.95
N ARG A 104 1.36 -19.74 14.73
CA ARG A 104 2.39 -19.59 15.76
C ARG A 104 2.22 -20.58 16.90
N LYS A 105 1.00 -20.80 17.39
CA LYS A 105 0.70 -21.78 18.45
C LYS A 105 1.15 -23.20 18.06
N THR A 106 1.09 -23.56 16.77
CA THR A 106 1.63 -24.85 16.27
C THR A 106 3.16 -24.96 16.31
N GLY A 107 3.86 -23.82 16.45
CA GLY A 107 5.32 -23.69 16.34
C GLY A 107 5.85 -23.82 14.91
N ALA A 108 4.98 -23.87 13.89
CA ALA A 108 5.41 -23.97 12.49
C ALA A 108 6.15 -22.70 12.03
N ILE A 109 5.61 -21.53 12.35
CA ILE A 109 6.22 -20.23 12.03
C ILE A 109 7.56 -20.08 12.76
N ASP A 110 7.60 -20.38 14.07
CA ASP A 110 8.83 -20.30 14.86
C ASP A 110 9.93 -21.21 14.30
N ALA A 111 9.60 -22.45 13.93
CA ALA A 111 10.54 -23.39 13.34
C ALA A 111 11.08 -22.92 11.98
N ALA A 112 10.20 -22.34 11.14
CA ALA A 112 10.60 -21.75 9.86
C ALA A 112 11.54 -20.56 10.06
N LEU A 113 11.17 -19.65 10.95
CA LEU A 113 11.96 -18.46 11.26
C LEU A 113 13.31 -18.83 11.86
N HIS A 114 13.38 -19.78 12.79
CA HIS A 114 14.65 -20.26 13.36
C HIS A 114 15.59 -20.82 12.27
N LYS A 115 15.06 -21.63 11.34
CA LYS A 115 15.86 -22.13 10.21
C LYS A 115 16.27 -21.02 9.23
N ALA A 116 15.39 -20.05 8.99
CA ALA A 116 15.69 -18.94 8.11
C ALA A 116 16.79 -18.04 8.71
N VAL A 117 16.69 -17.71 10.00
CA VAL A 117 17.69 -16.90 10.73
C VAL A 117 19.03 -17.63 10.84
N SER A 118 19.05 -18.94 11.10
CA SER A 118 20.32 -19.70 11.13
C SER A 118 21.03 -19.76 9.77
N ARG A 119 20.29 -19.67 8.65
CA ARG A 119 20.88 -19.65 7.30
C ARG A 119 21.20 -18.25 6.78
N LEU A 120 20.34 -17.28 7.05
CA LEU A 120 20.38 -15.93 6.46
C LEU A 120 20.84 -14.85 7.45
N GLY A 121 20.96 -15.18 8.74
CA GLY A 121 21.27 -14.24 9.82
C GLY A 121 22.58 -13.48 9.63
N GLY A 122 23.56 -14.09 8.96
CA GLY A 122 24.83 -13.44 8.62
C GLY A 122 24.80 -12.57 7.36
N ALA A 123 23.73 -12.62 6.57
CA ALA A 123 23.63 -11.99 5.27
C ALA A 123 22.29 -11.25 5.07
N PRO A 124 22.02 -10.18 5.85
CA PRO A 124 20.77 -9.41 5.75
C PRO A 124 20.51 -8.85 4.34
N TRP A 125 21.56 -8.62 3.56
CA TRP A 125 21.45 -8.17 2.18
C TRP A 125 20.73 -9.17 1.26
N ILE A 126 20.86 -10.48 1.50
CA ILE A 126 20.19 -11.52 0.71
C ILE A 126 18.69 -11.48 0.97
N LEU A 127 18.30 -11.36 2.24
CA LEU A 127 16.89 -11.27 2.62
C LEU A 127 16.26 -10.01 2.03
N ILE A 128 16.90 -8.85 2.25
CA ILE A 128 16.41 -7.56 1.76
C ILE A 128 16.28 -7.59 0.24
N GLY A 129 17.33 -7.98 -0.49
CA GLY A 129 17.31 -8.06 -1.95
C GLY A 129 16.29 -9.06 -2.50
N GLY A 130 16.17 -10.22 -1.86
CA GLY A 130 15.20 -11.25 -2.22
C GLY A 130 13.75 -10.79 -2.06
N CYS A 131 13.43 -10.14 -0.93
CA CYS A 131 12.11 -9.56 -0.70
C CYS A 131 11.80 -8.43 -1.68
N LEU A 132 12.77 -7.52 -1.90
CA LEU A 132 12.64 -6.44 -2.88
C LEU A 132 12.28 -6.97 -4.26
N LEU A 133 13.01 -7.98 -4.74
CA LEU A 133 12.77 -8.57 -6.05
C LEU A 133 11.43 -9.33 -6.12
N MET A 134 11.14 -10.16 -5.12
CA MET A 134 9.95 -11.02 -5.11
C MET A 134 8.66 -10.20 -5.10
N PHE A 135 8.53 -9.26 -4.17
CA PHE A 135 7.31 -8.47 -4.03
C PHE A 135 7.15 -7.44 -5.15
N SER A 136 8.24 -6.90 -5.69
CA SER A 136 8.13 -5.98 -6.83
C SER A 136 7.66 -6.72 -8.07
N LEU A 137 8.13 -7.95 -8.30
CA LEU A 137 7.69 -8.76 -9.44
C LEU A 137 6.21 -9.11 -9.34
N GLY A 138 5.73 -9.53 -8.16
CA GLY A 138 4.30 -9.81 -7.97
C GLY A 138 3.43 -8.59 -8.27
N SER A 139 3.83 -7.40 -7.79
CA SER A 139 3.11 -6.16 -8.07
C SER A 139 3.23 -5.72 -9.54
N PHE A 140 4.41 -5.87 -10.14
CA PHE A 140 4.67 -5.55 -11.54
C PHE A 140 3.82 -6.37 -12.51
N THR A 141 3.66 -7.67 -12.21
CA THR A 141 3.00 -8.60 -13.13
C THR A 141 1.49 -8.71 -12.93
N ILE A 142 1.06 -8.95 -11.69
CA ILE A 142 -0.32 -9.35 -11.38
C ILE A 142 -1.01 -8.36 -10.44
N GLY A 143 -0.30 -7.30 -10.04
CA GLY A 143 -0.86 -6.25 -9.18
C GLY A 143 -1.11 -6.69 -7.74
N MET A 144 -0.28 -7.60 -7.22
CA MET A 144 -0.36 -7.96 -5.80
C MET A 144 -0.08 -6.75 -4.90
N GLY A 145 -0.76 -6.70 -3.77
CA GLY A 145 -0.59 -5.71 -2.71
C GLY A 145 -1.25 -6.17 -1.41
N GLU A 146 -2.53 -6.47 -1.49
CA GLU A 146 -3.36 -6.97 -0.39
C GLU A 146 -2.82 -8.30 0.17
N GLU A 147 -2.27 -9.14 -0.69
CA GLU A 147 -1.70 -10.44 -0.35
C GLU A 147 -0.39 -10.33 0.44
N TYR A 148 0.24 -9.16 0.45
CA TYR A 148 1.47 -8.93 1.20
C TYR A 148 1.20 -8.52 2.64
N VAL A 149 0.02 -7.93 2.90
CA VAL A 149 -0.42 -7.48 4.23
C VAL A 149 -0.30 -8.61 5.28
N PRO A 150 -0.74 -9.85 5.00
CA PRO A 150 -0.59 -10.97 5.93
C PRO A 150 0.85 -11.39 6.23
N LEU A 151 1.80 -11.05 5.37
CA LEU A 151 3.20 -11.42 5.53
C LEU A 151 3.94 -10.47 6.49
N ILE A 152 3.41 -9.26 6.71
CA ILE A 152 4.07 -8.25 7.54
C ILE A 152 4.45 -8.78 8.92
N PRO A 153 3.57 -9.44 9.71
CA PRO A 153 3.96 -9.87 11.04
C PRO A 153 5.07 -10.93 11.06
N ILE A 154 5.11 -11.77 10.03
CA ILE A 154 6.14 -12.81 9.87
C ILE A 154 7.48 -12.15 9.58
N ILE A 155 7.51 -11.21 8.63
CA ILE A 155 8.73 -10.50 8.23
C ILE A 155 9.24 -9.58 9.35
N VAL A 156 8.36 -8.99 10.16
CA VAL A 156 8.74 -8.23 11.38
C VAL A 156 9.47 -9.13 12.37
N THR A 157 8.90 -10.30 12.68
CA THR A 157 9.52 -11.26 13.61
C THR A 157 10.88 -11.71 13.09
N MET A 158 10.99 -11.98 11.78
CA MET A 158 12.25 -12.33 11.13
C MET A 158 13.29 -11.21 11.24
N SER A 159 12.88 -9.95 11.02
CA SER A 159 13.77 -8.79 11.06
C SER A 159 14.29 -8.54 12.47
N LEU A 160 13.43 -8.64 13.48
CA LEU A 160 13.81 -8.55 14.89
C LEU A 160 14.79 -9.67 15.27
N ALA A 161 14.55 -10.90 14.82
CA ALA A 161 15.46 -12.03 15.05
C ALA A 161 16.84 -11.87 14.39
N MET A 162 16.92 -11.09 13.31
CA MET A 162 18.17 -10.71 12.65
C MET A 162 18.78 -9.40 13.20
N ARG A 163 18.29 -8.91 14.34
CA ARG A 163 18.74 -7.66 14.99
C ARG A 163 18.53 -6.40 14.12
N MET A 164 17.62 -6.46 13.16
CA MET A 164 17.09 -5.30 12.44
C MET A 164 15.88 -4.76 13.22
N ASP A 165 14.96 -4.03 12.59
CA ASP A 165 13.73 -3.56 13.22
C ASP A 165 12.49 -3.77 12.33
N ALA A 166 11.32 -3.40 12.86
CA ALA A 166 10.05 -3.50 12.13
C ALA A 166 9.97 -2.54 10.92
N ILE A 167 10.69 -1.41 10.94
CA ILE A 167 10.77 -0.50 9.79
C ILE A 167 11.47 -1.19 8.61
N VAL A 168 12.55 -1.94 8.88
CA VAL A 168 13.21 -2.75 7.85
C VAL A 168 12.26 -3.80 7.31
N ALA A 169 11.50 -4.48 8.18
CA ALA A 169 10.51 -5.45 7.77
C ALA A 169 9.44 -4.87 6.83
N MET A 170 8.86 -3.74 7.22
CA MET A 170 7.90 -3.01 6.39
C MET A 170 8.55 -2.55 5.07
N GLY A 171 9.79 -2.05 5.13
CA GLY A 171 10.54 -1.67 3.94
C GLY A 171 10.79 -2.83 2.98
N MET A 172 11.03 -4.03 3.50
CA MET A 172 11.23 -5.23 2.68
C MET A 172 9.97 -5.66 1.93
N VAL A 173 8.77 -5.28 2.40
CA VAL A 173 7.50 -5.70 1.80
C VAL A 173 6.82 -4.57 1.03
N TRP A 174 6.73 -3.39 1.64
CA TRP A 174 5.90 -2.29 1.16
C TRP A 174 6.60 -1.39 0.14
N VAL A 175 7.92 -1.21 0.25
CA VAL A 175 8.70 -0.47 -0.76
C VAL A 175 8.68 -1.17 -2.13
N PRO A 176 9.00 -2.47 -2.23
CA PRO A 176 8.91 -3.16 -3.52
C PRO A 176 7.50 -3.26 -4.06
N TYR A 177 6.47 -3.34 -3.19
CA TYR A 177 5.07 -3.20 -3.61
C TYR A 177 4.84 -1.91 -4.38
N GLY A 178 5.16 -0.75 -3.78
CA GLY A 178 4.96 0.55 -4.41
C GLY A 178 5.78 0.73 -5.69
N ILE A 179 7.03 0.26 -5.70
CA ILE A 179 7.89 0.31 -6.91
C ILE A 179 7.34 -0.60 -8.02
N GLY A 180 6.88 -1.80 -7.68
CA GLY A 180 6.31 -2.74 -8.65
C GLY A 180 5.02 -2.21 -9.28
N TRP A 181 4.15 -1.57 -8.50
CA TRP A 181 2.97 -0.86 -9.00
C TRP A 181 3.35 0.34 -9.87
N ALA A 182 4.31 1.15 -9.43
CA ALA A 182 4.76 2.34 -10.14
C ALA A 182 5.43 2.02 -11.48
N CYS A 183 6.01 0.82 -11.61
CA CYS A 183 6.65 0.36 -12.84
C CYS A 183 5.88 -0.78 -13.50
N ALA A 184 4.59 -0.97 -13.24
CA ALA A 184 3.91 -2.20 -13.64
C ALA A 184 3.92 -2.43 -15.16
N GLY A 185 4.24 -3.66 -15.59
CA GLY A 185 4.26 -4.03 -17.00
C GLY A 185 2.98 -4.69 -17.47
N THR A 186 2.39 -5.54 -16.63
CA THR A 186 1.23 -6.37 -17.01
C THR A 186 0.12 -6.39 -15.96
N ASN A 187 0.19 -5.52 -14.96
CA ASN A 187 -0.78 -5.46 -13.86
C ASN A 187 -2.19 -5.12 -14.39
N PRO A 188 -3.18 -6.02 -14.23
CA PRO A 188 -4.53 -5.85 -14.78
C PRO A 188 -5.36 -4.77 -14.07
N PHE A 189 -4.95 -4.33 -12.89
CA PHE A 189 -5.69 -3.40 -12.04
C PHE A 189 -5.22 -1.95 -12.15
N GLY A 190 -4.10 -1.70 -12.83
CA GLY A 190 -3.53 -0.36 -12.98
C GLY A 190 -3.18 -0.08 -14.44
N VAL A 191 -1.97 -0.46 -14.84
CA VAL A 191 -1.42 -0.13 -16.17
C VAL A 191 -2.30 -0.58 -17.32
N LEU A 192 -2.93 -1.76 -17.26
CA LEU A 192 -3.77 -2.23 -18.37
C LEU A 192 -5.05 -1.39 -18.53
N ILE A 193 -5.66 -0.97 -17.42
CA ILE A 193 -6.82 -0.06 -17.44
C ILE A 193 -6.41 1.29 -18.01
N ALA A 194 -5.30 1.84 -17.52
CA ALA A 194 -4.79 3.13 -17.99
C ALA A 194 -4.42 3.11 -19.48
N GLN A 195 -3.78 2.04 -19.96
CA GLN A 195 -3.45 1.84 -21.38
C GLN A 195 -4.71 1.72 -22.23
N ASN A 196 -5.72 0.98 -21.76
CA ASN A 196 -6.98 0.84 -22.48
C ASN A 196 -7.68 2.21 -22.65
N ILE A 197 -7.79 2.98 -21.57
CA ILE A 197 -8.36 4.34 -21.61
C ILE A 197 -7.55 5.26 -22.52
N ALA A 198 -6.22 5.16 -22.48
CA ALA A 198 -5.32 5.91 -23.36
C ALA A 198 -5.25 5.37 -24.80
N SER A 199 -6.05 4.35 -25.15
CA SER A 199 -6.05 3.70 -26.47
C SER A 199 -4.68 3.17 -26.92
N LEU A 200 -3.87 2.71 -25.96
CA LEU A 200 -2.56 2.11 -26.19
C LEU A 200 -2.65 0.58 -26.31
N PRO A 201 -1.75 -0.06 -27.07
CA PRO A 201 -1.67 -1.52 -27.07
C PRO A 201 -1.43 -2.06 -25.66
N ILE A 202 -2.29 -2.97 -25.19
CA ILE A 202 -2.20 -3.57 -23.85
C ILE A 202 -0.84 -4.27 -23.68
N THR A 203 -0.18 -4.06 -22.55
CA THR A 203 1.18 -4.53 -22.20
C THR A 203 2.35 -3.84 -22.92
N SER A 204 2.11 -2.90 -23.83
CA SER A 204 3.21 -2.20 -24.53
C SER A 204 4.12 -1.44 -23.56
N GLY A 205 5.43 -1.40 -23.88
CA GLY A 205 6.45 -0.72 -23.06
C GLY A 205 6.83 -1.44 -21.75
N TRP A 206 6.38 -2.68 -21.52
CA TRP A 206 6.68 -3.44 -20.29
C TRP A 206 8.19 -3.67 -20.09
N GLU A 207 8.96 -3.86 -21.17
CA GLU A 207 10.41 -4.09 -21.11
C GLU A 207 11.14 -2.86 -20.54
N PHE A 208 10.80 -1.68 -21.04
CA PHE A 208 11.36 -0.43 -20.52
C PHE A 208 10.98 -0.21 -19.05
N ARG A 209 9.73 -0.55 -18.67
CA ARG A 209 9.30 -0.50 -17.27
C ARG A 209 10.05 -1.47 -16.37
N LEU A 210 10.41 -2.65 -16.87
CA LEU A 210 11.23 -3.60 -16.13
C LEU A 210 12.63 -3.05 -15.86
N VAL A 211 13.23 -2.36 -16.83
CA VAL A 211 14.51 -1.65 -16.66
C VAL A 211 14.38 -0.54 -15.62
N MET A 212 13.34 0.30 -15.71
CA MET A 212 13.07 1.35 -14.71
C MET A 212 12.92 0.77 -13.30
N MET A 213 12.14 -0.32 -13.17
CA MET A 213 11.94 -1.02 -11.91
C MET A 213 13.29 -1.46 -11.31
N ALA A 214 14.19 -2.04 -12.10
CA ALA A 214 15.51 -2.43 -11.63
C ALA A 214 16.31 -1.24 -11.06
N VAL A 215 16.27 -0.08 -11.72
CA VAL A 215 16.95 1.14 -11.24
C VAL A 215 16.33 1.63 -9.93
N PHE A 216 15.00 1.69 -9.82
CA PHE A 216 14.32 2.07 -8.59
C PHE A 216 14.62 1.10 -7.44
N LEU A 217 14.65 -0.21 -7.71
CA LEU A 217 14.98 -1.23 -6.72
C LEU A 217 16.42 -1.10 -6.22
N LEU A 218 17.38 -0.70 -7.04
CA LEU A 218 18.76 -0.43 -6.58
C LEU A 218 18.80 0.74 -5.60
N VAL A 219 18.07 1.82 -5.87
CA VAL A 219 17.96 2.98 -4.96
C VAL A 219 17.29 2.58 -3.65
N ALA A 220 16.19 1.81 -3.73
CA ALA A 220 15.47 1.29 -2.58
C ALA A 220 16.32 0.33 -1.74
N PHE A 221 17.01 -0.61 -2.39
CA PHE A 221 17.93 -1.54 -1.74
C PHE A 221 19.03 -0.79 -0.99
N HIS A 222 19.70 0.17 -1.63
CA HIS A 222 20.73 0.97 -0.99
C HIS A 222 20.17 1.71 0.25
N HIS A 223 19.00 2.34 0.13
CA HIS A 223 18.38 3.06 1.23
C HIS A 223 18.04 2.15 2.40
N LEU A 224 17.31 1.07 2.14
CA LEU A 224 16.82 0.12 3.14
C LEU A 224 17.97 -0.64 3.79
N TYR A 225 18.92 -1.14 2.99
CA TYR A 225 20.09 -1.86 3.49
C TYR A 225 20.97 -0.97 4.38
N ARG A 226 21.22 0.28 3.97
CA ARG A 226 21.96 1.24 4.80
C ARG A 226 21.28 1.49 6.15
N TYR A 227 19.96 1.62 6.16
CA TYR A 227 19.19 1.76 7.40
C TYR A 227 19.28 0.49 8.26
N ALA A 228 19.09 -0.69 7.66
CA ALA A 228 19.16 -1.97 8.35
C ALA A 228 20.51 -2.20 9.05
N ILE A 229 21.62 -1.94 8.35
CA ILE A 229 22.97 -2.06 8.93
C ILE A 229 23.20 -1.03 10.04
N ARG A 230 22.64 0.17 9.92
CA ARG A 230 22.74 1.20 10.98
C ARG A 230 22.05 0.71 12.26
N VAL A 231 20.84 0.19 12.15
CA VAL A 231 20.06 -0.36 13.27
C VAL A 231 20.76 -1.58 13.88
N GLN A 232 21.29 -2.49 13.06
CA GLN A 232 22.05 -3.65 13.55
C GLN A 232 23.29 -3.25 14.36
N LYS A 233 23.98 -2.18 13.95
CA LYS A 233 25.18 -1.68 14.65
C LYS A 233 24.83 -0.88 15.90
N ASN A 234 23.79 -0.06 15.84
CA ASN A 234 23.31 0.76 16.95
C ASN A 234 21.77 0.75 17.03
N PRO A 235 21.18 -0.14 17.86
CA PRO A 235 19.72 -0.27 17.98
C PRO A 235 18.99 1.01 18.38
N GLU A 236 19.64 1.92 19.11
CA GLU A 236 19.04 3.21 19.52
C GLU A 236 18.75 4.15 18.34
N THR A 237 19.35 3.89 17.18
CA THR A 237 19.07 4.65 15.95
C THR A 237 17.79 4.23 15.24
N SER A 238 17.13 3.17 15.71
CA SER A 238 15.84 2.73 15.15
C SER A 238 14.75 3.76 15.42
N PHE A 239 13.97 4.09 14.39
CA PHE A 239 12.80 4.95 14.55
C PHE A 239 11.70 4.33 15.44
N VAL A 240 11.76 3.03 15.69
CA VAL A 240 10.82 2.27 16.52
C VAL A 240 11.48 1.69 17.78
N ALA A 241 12.63 2.23 18.22
CA ALA A 241 13.30 1.80 19.44
C ALA A 241 12.44 1.92 20.72
N HIS A 242 11.43 2.80 20.69
CA HIS A 242 10.49 3.04 21.79
C HIS A 242 9.26 2.12 21.76
N VAL A 243 9.09 1.31 20.71
CA VAL A 243 7.92 0.43 20.55
C VAL A 243 8.20 -0.92 21.20
N ASP A 244 7.24 -1.41 21.98
CA ASP A 244 7.33 -2.71 22.62
C ASP A 244 6.88 -3.84 21.67
N TYR A 245 7.86 -4.67 21.26
CA TYR A 245 7.65 -5.87 20.44
C TYR A 245 7.64 -7.17 21.26
N SER A 246 7.66 -7.11 22.59
CA SER A 246 7.65 -8.31 23.45
C SER A 246 6.38 -9.16 23.30
N HIS A 247 5.25 -8.52 22.97
CA HIS A 247 3.96 -9.18 22.78
C HIS A 247 3.61 -9.28 21.30
N GLY A 248 3.30 -10.49 20.81
CA GLY A 248 2.91 -10.74 19.42
C GLY A 248 4.08 -10.82 18.43
N PHE A 249 5.32 -10.53 18.86
CA PHE A 249 6.55 -10.63 18.05
C PHE A 249 7.69 -11.34 18.78
N GLU A 250 7.33 -12.28 19.67
CA GLU A 250 8.29 -13.11 20.38
C GLU A 250 9.33 -13.72 19.44
N LEU A 251 10.60 -13.65 19.85
CA LEU A 251 11.68 -14.25 19.08
C LEU A 251 11.46 -15.76 18.96
N PRO A 252 11.78 -16.36 17.79
CA PRO A 252 11.60 -17.78 17.58
C PRO A 252 12.33 -18.59 18.65
N ARG A 253 11.60 -19.43 19.37
CA ARG A 253 12.20 -20.40 20.31
C ARG A 253 12.98 -21.44 19.50
N ASP A 254 13.92 -22.16 20.12
CA ASP A 254 14.60 -23.29 19.48
C ASP A 254 13.59 -24.43 19.25
N VAL A 255 12.99 -24.41 18.05
CA VAL A 255 11.86 -25.27 17.68
C VAL A 255 12.26 -26.09 16.46
N LYS A 256 12.35 -27.41 16.64
CA LYS A 256 12.67 -28.35 15.55
C LYS A 256 11.57 -28.33 14.47
N LEU A 257 11.98 -28.39 13.21
CA LEU A 257 11.07 -28.64 12.08
C LEU A 257 10.64 -30.12 12.09
N THR A 258 9.46 -30.38 12.65
CA THR A 258 8.82 -31.69 12.58
C THR A 258 8.05 -31.84 11.27
N VAL A 259 7.72 -33.08 10.88
CA VAL A 259 6.92 -33.35 9.68
C VAL A 259 5.59 -32.59 9.71
N GLY A 260 4.90 -32.57 10.87
CA GLY A 260 3.67 -31.80 11.05
C GLY A 260 3.84 -30.31 10.77
N ARG A 261 4.90 -29.69 11.29
CA ARG A 261 5.20 -28.26 11.05
C ARG A 261 5.55 -27.98 9.59
N VAL A 262 6.31 -28.87 8.95
CA VAL A 262 6.60 -28.77 7.50
C VAL A 262 5.31 -28.86 6.68
N MET A 263 4.40 -29.78 7.02
CA MET A 263 3.09 -29.87 6.35
C MET A 263 2.28 -28.57 6.51
N ILE A 264 2.26 -27.97 7.69
CA ILE A 264 1.58 -26.68 7.93
C ILE A 264 2.19 -25.57 7.05
N LEU A 265 3.52 -25.49 6.96
CA LEU A 265 4.20 -24.51 6.10
C LEU A 265 3.93 -24.76 4.61
N LEU A 266 3.85 -26.03 4.19
CA LEU A 266 3.48 -26.40 2.82
C LEU A 266 2.04 -26.04 2.50
N VAL A 267 1.10 -26.24 3.42
CA VAL A 267 -0.30 -25.81 3.27
C VAL A 267 -0.37 -24.30 3.10
N PHE A 268 0.36 -23.54 3.93
CA PHE A 268 0.42 -22.08 3.81
C PHE A 268 1.03 -21.63 2.47
N LEU A 269 2.12 -22.26 2.02
CA LEU A 269 2.75 -21.96 0.73
C LEU A 269 1.82 -22.29 -0.45
N LEU A 270 1.17 -23.46 -0.42
CA LEU A 270 0.25 -23.89 -1.46
C LEU A 270 -0.97 -22.96 -1.52
N ALA A 271 -1.46 -22.50 -0.38
CA ALA A 271 -2.55 -21.53 -0.31
C ALA A 271 -2.21 -20.22 -1.04
N ILE A 272 -0.99 -19.70 -0.88
CA ILE A 272 -0.53 -18.51 -1.62
C ILE A 272 -0.49 -18.79 -3.13
N ILE A 273 0.05 -19.94 -3.54
CA ILE A 273 0.13 -20.32 -4.96
C ILE A 273 -1.27 -20.46 -5.57
N VAL A 274 -2.17 -21.16 -4.88
CA VAL A 274 -3.56 -21.35 -5.33
C VAL A 274 -4.28 -20.02 -5.43
N PHE A 275 -4.08 -19.12 -4.46
CA PHE A 275 -4.65 -17.77 -4.53
C PHE A 275 -4.14 -16.99 -5.74
N VAL A 276 -2.82 -16.95 -5.96
CA VAL A 276 -2.21 -16.26 -7.11
C VAL A 276 -2.73 -16.81 -8.44
N VAL A 277 -2.87 -18.13 -8.56
CA VAL A 277 -3.48 -18.78 -9.73
C VAL A 277 -4.96 -18.37 -9.85
N GLY A 278 -5.69 -18.30 -8.74
CA GLY A 278 -7.09 -17.91 -8.72
C GLY A 278 -7.34 -16.45 -9.07
N VAL A 279 -6.46 -15.52 -8.68
CA VAL A 279 -6.49 -14.12 -9.14
C VAL A 279 -6.39 -14.08 -10.66
N LYS A 280 -5.46 -14.85 -11.23
CA LYS A 280 -5.22 -14.86 -12.68
C LYS A 280 -6.33 -15.53 -13.49
N LEU A 281 -6.85 -16.68 -13.02
CA LEU A 281 -7.77 -17.52 -13.80
C LEU A 281 -9.24 -17.30 -13.47
N TRP A 282 -9.55 -16.94 -12.23
CA TRP A 282 -10.91 -16.87 -11.69
C TRP A 282 -11.25 -15.50 -11.12
N HIS A 283 -10.38 -14.50 -11.29
CA HIS A 283 -10.57 -13.14 -10.80
C HIS A 283 -10.86 -13.08 -9.30
N TRP A 284 -10.25 -13.98 -8.53
CA TRP A 284 -10.37 -13.97 -7.07
C TRP A 284 -9.89 -12.65 -6.49
N TYR A 285 -10.54 -12.26 -5.40
CA TYR A 285 -10.23 -11.02 -4.70
C TYR A 285 -10.24 -11.27 -3.18
N ILE A 286 -10.52 -10.23 -2.39
CA ILE A 286 -10.44 -10.30 -0.92
C ILE A 286 -11.33 -11.41 -0.32
N PRO A 287 -12.59 -11.62 -0.72
CA PRO A 287 -13.42 -12.68 -0.15
C PRO A 287 -12.78 -14.08 -0.25
N GLU A 288 -12.21 -14.43 -1.40
CA GLU A 288 -11.52 -15.71 -1.59
C GLU A 288 -10.21 -15.78 -0.79
N LEU A 289 -9.48 -14.66 -0.67
CA LEU A 289 -8.30 -14.58 0.18
C LEU A 289 -8.66 -14.90 1.64
N LEU A 290 -9.72 -14.29 2.16
CA LEU A 290 -10.23 -14.54 3.51
C LEU A 290 -10.59 -16.02 3.71
N ALA A 291 -11.30 -16.60 2.75
CA ALA A 291 -11.71 -18.01 2.80
C ALA A 291 -10.50 -18.96 2.83
N ILE A 292 -9.48 -18.68 2.02
CA ILE A 292 -8.24 -19.46 1.99
C ILE A 292 -7.49 -19.34 3.32
N PHE A 293 -7.36 -18.14 3.88
CA PHE A 293 -6.68 -17.96 5.16
C PHE A 293 -7.40 -18.70 6.29
N LEU A 294 -8.74 -18.61 6.34
CA LEU A 294 -9.55 -19.39 7.28
C LEU A 294 -9.31 -20.90 7.11
N PHE A 295 -9.33 -21.39 5.87
CA PHE A 295 -9.07 -22.79 5.55
C PHE A 295 -7.68 -23.24 6.01
N VAL A 296 -6.64 -22.42 5.78
CA VAL A 296 -5.29 -22.68 6.26
C VAL A 296 -5.23 -22.77 7.79
N GLY A 297 -5.91 -21.85 8.50
CA GLY A 297 -5.97 -21.87 9.97
C GLY A 297 -6.60 -23.15 10.50
N LEU A 298 -7.72 -23.57 9.91
CA LEU A 298 -8.41 -24.81 10.27
C LEU A 298 -7.56 -26.06 9.98
N LEU A 299 -6.95 -26.14 8.80
CA LEU A 299 -6.06 -27.25 8.46
C LEU A 299 -4.83 -27.29 9.36
N ALA A 300 -4.23 -26.14 9.67
CA ALA A 300 -3.08 -26.08 10.55
C ALA A 300 -3.40 -26.57 11.96
N ALA A 301 -4.54 -26.15 12.51
CA ALA A 301 -5.04 -26.64 13.79
C ALA A 301 -5.30 -28.15 13.76
N ALA A 302 -5.89 -28.68 12.68
CA ALA A 302 -6.14 -30.10 12.50
C ALA A 302 -4.84 -30.92 12.41
N ILE A 303 -3.86 -30.47 11.62
CA ILE A 303 -2.55 -31.11 11.49
C ILE A 303 -1.81 -31.10 12.84
N ALA A 304 -1.89 -29.99 13.58
CA ALA A 304 -1.32 -29.85 14.91
C ALA A 304 -2.12 -30.58 16.01
N ARG A 305 -3.28 -31.16 15.68
CA ARG A 305 -4.21 -31.82 16.62
C ARG A 305 -4.64 -30.92 17.78
N MET A 306 -4.82 -29.63 17.50
CA MET A 306 -5.30 -28.67 18.51
C MET A 306 -6.76 -28.95 18.85
N PRO A 307 -7.16 -28.97 20.14
CA PRO A 307 -8.57 -29.04 20.53
C PRO A 307 -9.36 -27.87 19.95
N ALA A 308 -10.63 -28.11 19.57
CA ALA A 308 -11.48 -27.08 18.95
C ALA A 308 -11.65 -25.84 19.85
N GLY A 309 -11.84 -26.03 21.16
CA GLY A 309 -11.96 -24.92 22.12
C GLY A 309 -10.67 -24.12 22.30
N GLU A 310 -9.50 -24.76 22.16
CA GLU A 310 -8.21 -24.06 22.16
C GLU A 310 -8.03 -23.27 20.86
N THR A 311 -8.32 -23.90 19.72
CA THR A 311 -8.25 -23.26 18.39
C THR A 311 -9.11 -21.99 18.33
N SER A 312 -10.35 -22.07 18.83
CA SER A 312 -11.26 -20.91 18.88
C SER A 312 -10.71 -19.78 19.76
N ARG A 313 -10.24 -20.08 20.97
CA ARG A 313 -9.66 -19.06 21.86
C ARG A 313 -8.42 -18.42 21.24
N THR A 314 -7.50 -19.21 20.69
CA THR A 314 -6.29 -18.70 20.03
C THR A 314 -6.62 -17.82 18.82
N PHE A 315 -7.64 -18.18 18.03
CA PHE A 315 -8.11 -17.34 16.93
C PHE A 315 -8.66 -16.00 17.44
N ILE A 316 -9.52 -16.04 18.47
CA ILE A 316 -10.13 -14.85 19.06
C ILE A 316 -9.08 -13.93 19.66
N GLU A 317 -8.11 -14.48 20.42
CA GLU A 317 -6.98 -13.73 20.97
C GLU A 317 -6.18 -13.05 19.86
N GLY A 318 -5.83 -13.79 18.81
CA GLY A 318 -5.10 -13.25 17.66
C GLY A 318 -5.87 -12.16 16.91
N ALA A 319 -7.19 -12.31 16.75
CA ALA A 319 -8.03 -11.28 16.13
C ALA A 319 -8.19 -10.05 17.04
N ALA A 320 -8.37 -10.25 18.36
CA ALA A 320 -8.51 -9.17 19.34
C ALA A 320 -7.26 -8.28 19.39
N ASP A 321 -6.07 -8.87 19.30
CA ASP A 321 -4.79 -8.14 19.21
C ASP A 321 -4.74 -7.18 18.01
N MET A 322 -5.51 -7.46 16.95
CA MET A 322 -5.57 -6.64 15.74
C MET A 322 -6.63 -5.53 15.79
N THR A 323 -7.36 -5.37 16.89
CA THR A 323 -8.45 -4.38 16.99
C THR A 323 -7.97 -2.96 16.70
N ALA A 324 -6.82 -2.56 17.27
CA ALA A 324 -6.25 -1.23 17.02
C ALA A 324 -5.95 -1.03 15.52
N ALA A 325 -5.44 -2.06 14.84
CA ALA A 325 -5.16 -2.02 13.41
C ALA A 325 -6.44 -1.86 12.58
N ALA A 326 -7.45 -2.67 12.85
CA ALA A 326 -8.76 -2.60 12.19
C ALA A 326 -9.42 -1.22 12.36
N LEU A 327 -9.35 -0.63 13.57
CA LEU A 327 -9.86 0.71 13.82
C LEU A 327 -9.14 1.76 12.97
N LEU A 328 -7.80 1.75 12.96
CA LEU A 328 -7.00 2.70 12.17
C LEU A 328 -7.37 2.68 10.68
N VAL A 329 -7.62 1.50 10.12
CA VAL A 329 -8.07 1.32 8.74
C VAL A 329 -9.45 1.93 8.50
N GLY A 330 -10.41 1.69 9.41
CA GLY A 330 -11.76 2.26 9.31
C GLY A 330 -11.74 3.78 9.32
N PHE A 331 -10.98 4.39 10.25
CA PHE A 331 -10.80 5.85 10.31
C PHE A 331 -10.06 6.39 9.08
N ALA A 332 -9.04 5.70 8.57
CA ALA A 332 -8.33 6.11 7.36
C ALA A 332 -9.28 6.21 6.15
N ARG A 333 -10.16 5.21 5.98
CA ARG A 333 -11.17 5.19 4.91
C ARG A 333 -12.21 6.30 5.05
N SER A 334 -12.47 6.76 6.28
CA SER A 334 -13.38 7.89 6.51
C SER A 334 -12.90 9.20 5.90
N ILE A 335 -11.59 9.39 5.70
CA ILE A 335 -11.05 10.60 5.08
C ILE A 335 -11.57 10.73 3.64
N GLU A 336 -11.46 9.64 2.86
CA GLU A 336 -12.01 9.59 1.50
C GLU A 336 -13.53 9.76 1.51
N GLN A 337 -14.23 9.12 2.46
CA GLN A 337 -15.69 9.24 2.57
C GLN A 337 -16.14 10.70 2.78
N VAL A 338 -15.44 11.47 3.62
CA VAL A 338 -15.74 12.90 3.84
C VAL A 338 -15.59 13.69 2.55
N LEU A 339 -14.51 13.46 1.80
CA LEU A 339 -14.20 14.19 0.58
C LEU A 339 -15.16 13.81 -0.57
N ALA A 340 -15.58 12.54 -0.63
CA ALA A 340 -16.56 12.04 -1.57
C ALA A 340 -17.97 12.58 -1.26
N ASP A 341 -18.43 12.51 -0.01
CA ASP A 341 -19.73 13.03 0.43
C ASP A 341 -19.83 14.55 0.17
N GLY A 342 -18.71 15.28 0.27
CA GLY A 342 -18.63 16.70 -0.02
C GLY A 342 -18.56 17.07 -1.50
N GLN A 343 -18.50 16.11 -2.44
CA GLN A 343 -18.42 16.34 -3.88
C GLN A 343 -17.29 17.31 -4.31
N VAL A 344 -16.12 17.23 -3.65
CA VAL A 344 -14.97 18.11 -3.93
C VAL A 344 -13.87 17.47 -4.76
N ILE A 345 -13.87 16.13 -4.84
CA ILE A 345 -12.79 15.36 -5.49
C ILE A 345 -12.63 15.77 -6.96
N ASP A 346 -13.73 15.80 -7.70
CA ASP A 346 -13.73 16.16 -9.13
C ASP A 346 -13.33 17.61 -9.37
N THR A 347 -13.74 18.53 -8.49
CA THR A 347 -13.32 19.95 -8.53
C THR A 347 -11.81 20.09 -8.39
N VAL A 348 -11.21 19.38 -7.43
CA VAL A 348 -9.75 19.40 -7.23
C VAL A 348 -9.05 18.87 -8.47
N ILE A 349 -9.52 17.76 -9.02
CA ILE A 349 -8.95 17.15 -10.23
C ILE A 349 -9.03 18.10 -11.42
N ASN A 350 -10.20 18.71 -11.66
CA ASN A 350 -10.40 19.68 -12.74
C ASN A 350 -9.48 20.91 -12.58
N ALA A 351 -9.38 21.46 -11.37
CA ALA A 351 -8.55 22.61 -11.09
C ALA A 351 -7.07 22.35 -11.37
N ILE A 352 -6.53 21.21 -10.93
CA ILE A 352 -5.11 20.89 -11.13
C ILE A 352 -4.86 20.52 -12.61
N ALA A 353 -5.78 19.83 -13.29
CA ALA A 353 -5.67 19.53 -14.70
C ALA A 353 -5.67 20.81 -15.58
N GLY A 354 -6.47 21.82 -15.22
CA GLY A 354 -6.50 23.11 -15.92
C GLY A 354 -5.15 23.85 -15.92
N ILE A 355 -4.35 23.69 -14.86
CA ILE A 355 -3.01 24.33 -14.74
C ILE A 355 -2.03 23.81 -15.79
N LEU A 356 -2.26 22.61 -16.33
CA LEU A 356 -1.37 21.98 -17.30
C LEU A 356 -1.57 22.49 -18.73
N THR A 357 -2.67 23.19 -19.00
CA THR A 357 -2.96 23.70 -20.34
C THR A 357 -1.98 24.81 -20.73
N GLY A 358 -1.35 24.69 -21.91
CA GLY A 358 -0.38 25.68 -22.43
C GLY A 358 1.06 25.49 -21.96
N LEU A 359 1.36 24.44 -21.18
CA LEU A 359 2.73 24.05 -20.84
C LEU A 359 3.36 23.20 -21.95
N GLY A 360 4.69 23.29 -22.09
CA GLY A 360 5.46 22.39 -22.97
C GLY A 360 5.44 20.93 -22.49
N PRO A 361 5.81 19.97 -23.34
CA PRO A 361 5.60 18.54 -23.08
C PRO A 361 6.30 18.05 -21.80
N GLU A 362 7.52 18.53 -21.50
CA GLU A 362 8.25 18.12 -20.30
C GLU A 362 7.57 18.63 -19.03
N ALA A 363 7.16 19.90 -19.03
CA ALA A 363 6.46 20.51 -17.89
C ALA A 363 5.08 19.87 -17.69
N SER A 364 4.38 19.55 -18.79
CA SER A 364 3.09 18.85 -18.76
C SER A 364 3.22 17.44 -18.20
N ALA A 365 4.21 16.66 -18.60
CA ALA A 365 4.44 15.31 -18.07
C ALA A 365 4.76 15.32 -16.56
N LEU A 366 5.59 16.25 -16.10
CA LEU A 366 5.88 16.42 -14.67
C LEU A 366 4.65 16.92 -13.91
N GLY A 367 3.87 17.81 -14.51
CA GLY A 367 2.61 18.28 -13.97
C GLY A 367 1.57 17.17 -13.83
N MET A 368 1.48 16.26 -14.81
CA MET A 368 0.65 15.06 -14.71
C MET A 368 1.09 14.17 -13.54
N LEU A 369 2.39 13.97 -13.33
CA LEU A 369 2.88 13.24 -12.15
C LEU A 369 2.42 13.90 -10.85
N VAL A 370 2.48 15.23 -10.77
CA VAL A 370 2.02 15.98 -9.60
C VAL A 370 0.50 15.83 -9.42
N VAL A 371 -0.30 15.96 -10.49
CA VAL A 371 -1.74 15.73 -10.42
C VAL A 371 -2.01 14.33 -9.88
N GLN A 372 -1.38 13.31 -10.43
CA GLN A 372 -1.61 11.92 -10.05
C GLN A 372 -1.19 11.64 -8.60
N THR A 373 -0.08 12.22 -8.16
CA THR A 373 0.39 12.16 -6.76
C THR A 373 -0.63 12.80 -5.81
N VAL A 374 -1.16 13.97 -6.16
CA VAL A 374 -2.16 14.68 -5.35
C VAL A 374 -3.49 13.96 -5.38
N THR A 375 -3.97 13.50 -6.54
CA THR A 375 -5.22 12.76 -6.67
C THR A 375 -5.19 11.46 -5.88
N ASN A 376 -4.05 10.76 -5.81
CA ASN A 376 -3.95 9.54 -5.02
C ASN A 376 -4.12 9.79 -3.51
N PHE A 377 -3.94 11.04 -3.03
CA PHE A 377 -4.34 11.40 -1.66
C PHE A 377 -5.84 11.22 -1.43
N PHE A 378 -6.65 11.58 -2.43
CA PHE A 378 -8.10 11.51 -2.38
C PHE A 378 -8.66 10.15 -2.79
N ILE A 379 -8.01 9.49 -3.76
CA ILE A 379 -8.44 8.21 -4.32
C ILE A 379 -7.25 7.23 -4.28
N PRO A 380 -6.88 6.69 -3.10
CA PRO A 380 -5.77 5.74 -2.93
C PRO A 380 -6.13 4.34 -3.46
N SER A 381 -6.45 4.26 -4.75
CA SER A 381 -6.83 3.03 -5.47
C SER A 381 -6.41 3.16 -6.93
N GLY A 382 -5.38 2.41 -7.35
CA GLY A 382 -4.86 2.51 -8.71
C GLY A 382 -5.93 2.34 -9.79
N SER A 383 -6.83 1.36 -9.62
CA SER A 383 -7.91 1.15 -10.59
C SER A 383 -8.94 2.29 -10.59
N GLY A 384 -9.38 2.75 -9.41
CA GLY A 384 -10.35 3.84 -9.28
C GLY A 384 -9.79 5.16 -9.80
N GLN A 385 -8.53 5.45 -9.47
CA GLN A 385 -7.81 6.62 -9.95
C GLN A 385 -7.63 6.59 -11.47
N ALA A 386 -7.35 5.43 -12.07
CA ALA A 386 -7.25 5.33 -13.53
C ALA A 386 -8.56 5.72 -14.22
N PHE A 387 -9.71 5.23 -13.76
CA PHE A 387 -11.04 5.55 -14.33
C PHE A 387 -11.45 7.03 -14.19
N VAL A 388 -10.89 7.72 -13.20
CA VAL A 388 -11.18 9.15 -12.96
C VAL A 388 -10.18 10.06 -13.66
N THR A 389 -8.90 9.72 -13.67
CA THR A 389 -7.86 10.65 -14.13
C THR A 389 -7.45 10.42 -15.57
N MET A 390 -7.33 9.17 -16.03
CA MET A 390 -6.82 8.88 -17.38
C MET A 390 -7.71 9.42 -18.51
N PRO A 391 -9.06 9.45 -18.40
CA PRO A 391 -9.88 10.07 -19.43
C PRO A 391 -9.58 11.57 -19.58
N ILE A 392 -9.12 12.24 -18.53
CA ILE A 392 -8.74 13.66 -18.55
C ILE A 392 -7.29 13.82 -19.02
N MET A 393 -6.39 12.99 -18.51
CA MET A 393 -4.96 13.07 -18.80
C MET A 393 -4.61 12.66 -20.24
N SER A 394 -5.32 11.69 -20.83
CA SER A 394 -5.06 11.22 -22.19
C SER A 394 -5.31 12.31 -23.25
N PRO A 395 -6.48 12.98 -23.30
CA PRO A 395 -6.69 14.12 -24.19
C PRO A 395 -5.73 15.28 -23.92
N LEU A 396 -5.42 15.55 -22.65
CA LEU A 396 -4.48 16.59 -22.27
C LEU A 396 -3.05 16.27 -22.75
N ALA A 397 -2.64 15.01 -22.73
CA ALA A 397 -1.36 14.57 -23.26
C ALA A 397 -1.26 14.87 -24.76
N THR A 398 -2.32 14.58 -25.53
CA THR A 398 -2.40 14.96 -26.94
C THR A 398 -2.30 16.48 -27.14
N LEU A 399 -2.96 17.28 -26.30
CA LEU A 399 -2.94 18.76 -26.41
C LEU A 399 -1.60 19.39 -26.04
N THR A 400 -0.77 18.69 -25.27
CA THR A 400 0.51 19.19 -24.75
C THR A 400 1.71 18.48 -25.38
N ASP A 401 1.48 17.72 -26.45
CA ASP A 401 2.48 16.91 -27.17
C ASP A 401 3.23 15.91 -26.26
N VAL A 402 2.59 15.45 -25.18
CA VAL A 402 3.11 14.39 -24.30
C VAL A 402 2.75 13.03 -24.88
N PRO A 403 3.70 12.10 -25.06
CA PRO A 403 3.38 10.75 -25.50
C PRO A 403 2.42 10.06 -24.55
N GLN A 404 1.42 9.34 -25.07
CA GLN A 404 0.39 8.67 -24.27
C GLN A 404 0.98 7.72 -23.22
N GLN A 405 2.06 7.02 -23.56
CA GLN A 405 2.76 6.12 -22.62
C GLN A 405 3.42 6.88 -21.47
N THR A 406 3.89 8.10 -21.71
CA THR A 406 4.43 8.98 -20.68
C THR A 406 3.32 9.44 -19.74
N ALA A 407 2.12 9.75 -20.24
CA ALA A 407 0.96 10.06 -19.40
C ALA A 407 0.54 8.87 -18.52
N VAL A 408 0.50 7.65 -19.09
CA VAL A 408 0.27 6.41 -18.33
C VAL A 408 1.36 6.15 -17.29
N LEU A 409 2.62 6.49 -17.60
CA LEU A 409 3.73 6.35 -16.66
C LEU A 409 3.64 7.35 -15.51
N ALA A 410 3.24 8.60 -15.80
CA ALA A 410 3.00 9.63 -14.79
C ALA A 410 1.89 9.21 -13.80
N PHE A 411 0.82 8.59 -14.30
CA PHE A 411 -0.20 7.93 -13.48
C PHE A 411 0.40 6.86 -12.56
N GLN A 412 1.14 5.89 -13.11
CA GLN A 412 1.69 4.80 -12.31
C GLN A 412 2.66 5.30 -11.23
N PHE A 413 3.58 6.20 -11.58
CA PHE A 413 4.50 6.80 -10.61
C PHE A 413 3.76 7.56 -9.51
N GLY A 414 2.71 8.31 -9.86
CA GLY A 414 1.87 9.02 -8.90
C GLY A 414 1.20 8.05 -7.92
N ASP A 415 0.44 7.08 -8.43
CA ASP A 415 -0.30 6.08 -7.65
C ASP A 415 0.65 5.17 -6.83
N GLY A 416 1.52 4.42 -7.51
CA GLY A 416 2.34 3.38 -6.88
C GLY A 416 3.27 3.91 -5.80
N PHE A 417 3.88 5.09 -6.00
CA PHE A 417 4.77 5.66 -4.99
C PHE A 417 4.02 6.25 -3.80
N THR A 418 2.91 6.95 -4.02
CA THR A 418 2.17 7.55 -2.91
C THR A 418 1.42 6.52 -2.07
N ASN A 419 1.02 5.38 -2.64
CA ASN A 419 0.47 4.24 -1.89
C ASN A 419 1.44 3.65 -0.84
N MET A 420 2.72 4.03 -0.87
CA MET A 420 3.66 3.69 0.19
C MET A 420 3.54 4.57 1.45
N ILE A 421 2.87 5.72 1.39
CA ILE A 421 2.87 6.71 2.48
C ILE A 421 1.50 7.30 2.79
N VAL A 422 0.56 7.34 1.85
CA VAL A 422 -0.66 8.13 2.00
C VAL A 422 -1.55 7.61 3.14
N PRO A 423 -1.96 8.44 4.12
CA PRO A 423 -2.69 7.98 5.30
C PRO A 423 -4.16 7.64 5.01
N THR A 424 -4.66 8.03 3.84
CA THR A 424 -6.01 7.67 3.35
C THR A 424 -6.07 6.24 2.80
N SER A 425 -4.91 5.63 2.51
CA SER A 425 -4.85 4.23 2.06
C SER A 425 -5.04 3.28 3.24
N ALA A 426 -6.18 2.61 3.25
CA ALA A 426 -6.51 1.54 4.17
C ALA A 426 -5.43 0.44 4.21
N LEU A 427 -4.80 0.15 3.07
CA LEU A 427 -3.81 -0.90 2.92
C LEU A 427 -2.50 -0.59 3.67
N VAL A 428 -1.89 0.58 3.43
CA VAL A 428 -0.64 0.95 4.12
C VAL A 428 -0.87 1.13 5.61
N MET A 429 -2.01 1.71 6.00
CA MET A 429 -2.36 1.88 7.40
C MET A 429 -2.58 0.53 8.09
N GLY A 430 -3.23 -0.42 7.41
CA GLY A 430 -3.37 -1.80 7.88
C GLY A 430 -2.04 -2.51 8.03
N ALA A 431 -1.16 -2.43 7.02
CA ALA A 431 0.16 -3.04 7.04
C ALA A 431 1.05 -2.48 8.17
N LEU A 432 1.09 -1.15 8.33
CA LEU A 432 1.83 -0.50 9.42
C LEU A 432 1.31 -0.96 10.78
N ALA A 433 -0.01 -1.03 10.94
CA ALA A 433 -0.61 -1.44 12.20
C ALA A 433 -0.36 -2.93 12.52
N LEU A 434 -0.43 -3.82 11.53
CA LEU A 434 -0.03 -5.22 11.68
C LEU A 434 1.44 -5.37 12.08
N GLY A 435 2.31 -4.47 11.64
CA GLY A 435 3.71 -4.43 12.07
C GLY A 435 3.96 -3.68 13.38
N LYS A 436 2.93 -3.16 14.05
CA LYS A 436 3.04 -2.22 15.20
C LYS A 436 3.98 -1.05 14.90
N ILE A 437 3.89 -0.47 13.71
CA ILE A 437 4.74 0.63 13.26
C ILE A 437 3.94 1.94 13.36
N PRO A 438 4.37 2.89 14.20
CA PRO A 438 3.77 4.22 14.23
C PRO A 438 3.92 4.91 12.87
N TYR A 439 2.83 5.50 12.36
CA TYR A 439 2.83 6.15 11.05
C TYR A 439 3.91 7.25 10.95
N GLY A 440 4.07 8.06 12.00
CA GLY A 440 5.11 9.10 12.03
C GLY A 440 6.55 8.55 11.93
N ALA A 441 6.81 7.36 12.47
CA ALA A 441 8.10 6.69 12.33
C ALA A 441 8.32 6.20 10.89
N TRP A 442 7.26 5.67 10.27
CA TRP A 442 7.29 5.27 8.86
C TRP A 442 7.56 6.46 7.94
N VAL A 443 6.85 7.58 8.10
CA VAL A 443 7.06 8.82 7.32
C VAL A 443 8.52 9.28 7.36
N ARG A 444 9.16 9.25 8.54
CA ARG A 444 10.58 9.64 8.70
C ARG A 444 11.53 8.74 7.93
N PHE A 445 11.21 7.46 7.78
CA PHE A 445 11.98 6.51 7.00
C PHE A 445 11.68 6.62 5.50
N ILE A 446 10.41 6.54 5.12
CA ILE A 446 9.98 6.43 3.70
C ILE A 446 10.08 7.76 2.97
N GLY A 447 9.91 8.91 3.65
CA GLY A 447 9.91 10.24 3.02
C GLY A 447 11.19 10.54 2.23
N PRO A 448 12.40 10.41 2.83
CA PRO A 448 13.65 10.61 2.08
C PRO A 448 13.90 9.58 0.97
N LEU A 449 13.24 8.41 1.01
CA LEU A 449 13.27 7.45 -0.11
C LEU A 449 12.35 7.94 -1.24
N LEU A 450 11.11 8.31 -0.92
CA LEU A 450 10.15 8.82 -1.90
C LEU A 450 10.68 10.03 -2.65
N LEU A 451 11.36 10.97 -1.99
CA LEU A 451 11.99 12.10 -2.69
C LEU A 451 13.00 11.64 -3.75
N LYS A 452 13.79 10.59 -3.47
CA LYS A 452 14.73 10.01 -4.45
C LYS A 452 13.98 9.32 -5.59
N LEU A 453 12.90 8.60 -5.27
CA LEU A 453 12.08 7.90 -6.27
C LEU A 453 11.35 8.91 -7.17
N PHE A 454 10.75 9.96 -6.62
CA PHE A 454 10.10 11.02 -7.41
C PHE A 454 11.10 11.81 -8.27
N ALA A 455 12.29 12.11 -7.74
CA ALA A 455 13.33 12.76 -8.53
C ALA A 455 13.76 11.88 -9.72
N LEU A 456 13.92 10.58 -9.50
CA LEU A 456 14.26 9.63 -10.55
C LEU A 456 13.09 9.39 -11.53
N ALA A 457 11.85 9.38 -11.06
CA ALA A 457 10.66 9.34 -11.90
C ALA A 457 10.54 10.57 -12.80
N ALA A 458 10.81 11.76 -12.28
CA ALA A 458 10.84 12.98 -13.09
C ALA A 458 11.88 12.88 -14.22
N VAL A 459 13.06 12.33 -13.93
CA VAL A 459 14.09 12.06 -14.95
C VAL A 459 13.58 11.06 -15.99
N PHE A 460 12.96 9.96 -15.57
CA PHE A 460 12.42 8.97 -16.51
C PHE A 460 11.27 9.53 -17.37
N LEU A 461 10.37 10.33 -16.81
CA LEU A 461 9.28 10.96 -17.57
C LEU A 461 9.78 11.92 -18.65
N VAL A 462 10.79 12.73 -18.34
CA VAL A 462 11.41 13.60 -19.34
C VAL A 462 12.19 12.77 -20.37
N LEU A 463 12.88 11.72 -19.92
CA LEU A 463 13.61 10.82 -20.80
C LEU A 463 12.69 10.14 -21.83
N THR A 464 11.51 9.65 -21.42
CA THR A 464 10.58 8.95 -22.32
C THR A 464 10.02 9.85 -23.43
N ILE A 465 10.02 11.17 -23.25
CA ILE A 465 9.65 12.12 -24.31
C ILE A 465 10.68 12.10 -25.46
N TYR A 466 11.98 12.00 -25.14
CA TYR A 466 13.04 12.12 -26.14
C TYR A 466 13.49 10.77 -26.73
N VAL A 467 13.52 9.71 -25.93
CA VAL A 467 14.04 8.40 -26.37
C VAL A 467 12.97 7.33 -26.49
N GLY A 468 11.72 7.63 -26.10
CA GLY A 468 10.65 6.65 -26.04
C GLY A 468 10.40 5.95 -27.38
N ASP A 469 10.42 6.70 -28.48
CA ASP A 469 10.23 6.15 -29.84
C ASP A 469 11.41 5.26 -30.23
N ALA A 470 12.64 5.70 -29.93
CA ALA A 470 13.87 4.98 -30.27
C ALA A 470 14.00 3.63 -29.54
N VAL A 471 13.42 3.50 -28.35
CA VAL A 471 13.45 2.27 -27.55
C VAL A 471 12.14 1.48 -27.63
N GLY A 472 11.22 1.85 -28.52
CA GLY A 472 9.92 1.16 -28.68
C GLY A 472 8.99 1.28 -27.47
N PHE A 473 9.19 2.30 -26.63
CA PHE A 473 8.32 2.58 -25.49
C PHE A 473 7.04 3.31 -25.92
N ASN A 474 7.12 4.22 -26.90
CA ASN A 474 5.98 4.90 -27.49
C ASN A 474 5.61 4.20 -28.82
N PRO A 475 4.56 3.37 -28.84
CA PRO A 475 4.14 2.64 -30.03
C PRO A 475 3.35 3.49 -31.03
#